data_AF-A0A2E5YIE7-F1
#
_entry.id   AF-A0A2E5YIE7-F1
#
_cell.length_a   1.000
_cell.length_b   1.000
_cell.length_c   1.000
_cell.angle_alpha   90.00
_cell.angle_beta   90.00
_cell.angle_gamma   90.00
#
_symmetry.space_group_name_H-M   'P 1'
#
loop_
_entity.id
_entity.type
_entity.pdbx_description
1 polymer ?
#
loop_
_entity_poly.entity_id
_entity_poly.type
_entity_poly.pdbx_seq_one_letter_code
_entity_poly.pdbx_strand_id
1 'polypeptide(L)' 'MVTDEGIEKALNDWSAEGWTFDTMQFAMRDSSKRPSMAFLTFTREEEDESAAE' A
#
# COMPACT_ATOMS: atom_id res chain seq x y z
N MET A 1 -11.39 10.18 -7.29
CA MET A 1 -11.53 10.25 -5.82
C MET A 1 -10.99 8.97 -5.27
N VAL A 2 -10.31 8.99 -4.14
CA VAL A 2 -9.92 7.74 -3.49
C VAL A 2 -11.19 7.07 -2.96
N THR A 3 -11.41 5.80 -3.31
CA THR A 3 -12.54 4.99 -2.84
C THR A 3 -12.03 3.85 -1.97
N ASP A 4 -12.87 3.37 -1.06
CA ASP A 4 -12.60 2.20 -0.23
C ASP A 4 -12.33 0.96 -1.09
N GLU A 5 -13.17 0.70 -2.10
CA GLU A 5 -12.98 -0.40 -3.06
C GLU A 5 -11.60 -0.38 -3.76
N GLY A 6 -11.12 0.82 -4.10
CA GLY A 6 -9.81 0.98 -4.75
C GLY A 6 -8.65 0.69 -3.81
N ILE A 7 -8.78 1.08 -2.54
CA ILE A 7 -7.80 0.77 -1.49
C ILE A 7 -7.83 -0.71 -1.16
N GLU A 8 -9.01 -1.29 -0.96
CA GLU A 8 -9.20 -2.71 -0.63
C GLU A 8 -8.59 -3.60 -1.71
N LYS A 9 -8.85 -3.27 -2.99
CA LYS A 9 -8.25 -3.98 -4.12
C LYS A 9 -6.72 -3.93 -4.08
N ALA A 10 -6.13 -2.74 -3.93
CA ALA A 10 -4.69 -2.59 -3.86
C ALA A 10 -4.10 -3.39 -2.68
N LEU A 11 -4.71 -3.33 -1.50
CA LEU A 11 -4.27 -4.11 -0.33
C LEU A 11 -4.31 -5.61 -0.60
N ASN A 12 -5.39 -6.11 -1.19
CA ASN A 12 -5.55 -7.53 -1.49
C ASN A 12 -4.55 -8.01 -2.55
N ASP A 13 -4.33 -7.25 -3.62
CA ASP A 13 -3.38 -7.59 -4.68
C ASP A 13 -1.96 -7.71 -4.10
N TRP A 14 -1.47 -6.69 -3.39
CA TRP A 14 -0.12 -6.69 -2.81
C TRP A 14 0.04 -7.69 -1.66
N SER A 15 -0.99 -7.88 -0.82
CA SER A 15 -0.95 -8.90 0.23
C SER A 15 -0.92 -10.32 -0.34
N ALA A 16 -1.61 -10.57 -1.46
CA ALA A 16 -1.56 -11.86 -2.15
C ALA A 16 -0.17 -12.16 -2.75
N GLU A 17 0.58 -11.12 -3.10
CA GLU A 17 1.98 -11.21 -3.54
C GLU A 17 2.97 -11.40 -2.37
N GLY A 18 2.48 -11.48 -1.12
CA GLY A 18 3.29 -11.67 0.07
C GLY A 18 3.91 -10.38 0.62
N TRP A 19 3.43 -9.22 0.18
CA TRP A 19 3.85 -7.94 0.76
C TRP A 19 3.07 -7.64 2.04
N THR A 20 3.76 -7.10 3.03
CA THR A 20 3.16 -6.62 4.27
C THR A 20 2.85 -5.14 4.13
N PHE A 21 1.60 -4.76 4.40
CA PHE A 21 1.20 -3.36 4.42
C PHE A 21 1.85 -2.64 5.62
N ASP A 22 2.49 -1.50 5.36
CA ASP A 22 3.20 -0.71 6.38
C ASP A 22 2.46 0.58 6.72
N THR A 23 2.25 1.45 5.73
CA THR A 23 1.63 2.75 5.97
C THR A 23 0.82 3.25 4.78
N MET A 24 -0.12 4.16 5.05
CA MET A 24 -0.94 4.82 4.01
C MET A 24 -1.02 6.32 4.26
N GLN A 25 -0.72 7.10 3.23
CA GLN A 25 -0.72 8.56 3.28
C GLN A 25 -1.70 9.14 2.26
N PHE A 26 -2.65 9.95 2.73
CA PHE A 26 -3.59 10.64 1.85
C PHE A 26 -3.04 12.00 1.44
N ALA A 27 -2.90 12.23 0.15
CA ALA A 27 -2.62 13.56 -0.39
C ALA A 27 -3.96 14.32 -0.54
N MET A 28 -4.15 15.30 0.34
CA MET A 28 -5.25 16.24 0.24
C MET A 28 -4.99 17.24 -0.86
N ARG A 29 -5.98 17.48 -1.73
CA ARG A 29 -5.94 18.58 -2.68
C ARG A 29 -6.57 19.79 -2.02
N ASP A 30 -5.80 20.87 -1.86
CA ASP A 30 -6.27 22.16 -1.37
C ASP A 30 -7.61 22.54 -2.02
N SER A 31 -8.59 22.87 -1.20
CA SER A 31 -10.01 23.17 -1.52
C SER A 31 -11.02 22.02 -1.67
N SER A 32 -10.69 20.75 -1.40
CA SER A 32 -11.74 19.73 -1.29
C SER A 32 -11.55 18.78 -0.12
N LYS A 33 -12.60 18.64 0.71
CA LYS A 33 -12.72 17.70 1.85
C LYS A 33 -12.66 16.21 1.44
N ARG A 34 -12.14 15.90 0.26
CA ARG A 34 -12.04 14.57 -0.31
C ARG A 34 -10.60 14.35 -0.76
N PRO A 35 -9.86 13.40 -0.16
CA PRO A 35 -8.52 13.07 -0.60
C PRO A 35 -8.57 12.64 -2.07
N SER A 36 -7.70 13.25 -2.87
CA SER A 36 -7.65 13.00 -4.32
C SER A 36 -6.71 11.85 -4.67
N MET A 37 -5.78 11.53 -3.76
CA MET A 37 -4.79 10.49 -3.94
C MET A 37 -4.39 9.89 -2.58
N ALA A 38 -4.04 8.60 -2.59
CA ALA A 38 -3.49 7.88 -1.44
C ALA A 38 -2.25 7.12 -1.89
N PHE A 39 -1.21 7.18 -1.09
CA PHE A 39 0.01 6.40 -1.22
C PHE A 39 -0.05 5.26 -0.22
N LEU A 40 0.19 4.03 -0.66
CA LEU A 40 0.31 2.86 0.19
C LEU A 40 1.76 2.38 0.12
N THR A 41 2.37 2.20 1.27
CA THR A 41 3.72 1.64 1.40
C THR A 41 3.59 0.20 1.84
N PHE A 42 4.32 -0.66 1.14
CA PHE A 42 4.41 -2.07 1.44
C PHE A 42 5.88 -2.42 1.70
N THR A 43 6.10 -3.28 2.68
CA THR A 43 7.40 -3.83 3.02
C THR A 43 7.33 -5.34 2.86
N ARG A 44 8.46 -5.93 2.47
CA ARG A 44 8.62 -7.37 2.41
C ARG A 44 10.02 -7.66 2.89
N GLU A 45 10.13 -8.54 3.88
CA GLU A 45 11.41 -9.17 4.16
C GLU A 45 11.70 -10.07 2.96
N GLU A 46 12.69 -9.70 2.14
CA GLU A 46 13.33 -10.70 1.31
C GLU A 46 13.92 -11.71 2.30
N GLU A 47 13.39 -12.94 2.29
CA GLU A 47 14.09 -14.05 2.91
C GLU A 47 15.49 -14.01 2.32
N ASP A 48 16.46 -13.65 3.16
CA ASP A 48 17.85 -13.58 2.79
C ASP A 48 18.27 -15.04 2.48
N GLU A 49 18.11 -15.44 1.21
CA GLU A 49 18.57 -16.73 0.66
C GLU A 49 20.11 -16.83 0.65
N SER A 50 20.82 -16.06 1.50
CA SER A 50 22.27 -16.08 1.67
C SER A 50 22.73 -16.81 2.94
N ALA A 51 21.86 -17.60 3.58
CA ALA A 51 22.20 -18.38 4.76
C ALA A 51 22.08 -19.90 4.54
N ALA A 52 22.63 -20.43 3.45
CA ALA A 52 23.29 -21.75 3.39
C ALA A 52 23.62 -22.12 1.94
N GLU A 53 24.90 -22.06 1.57
CA GLU A 53 25.65 -23.14 0.90
C GLU A 53 27.16 -22.87 0.97
#